data_AF-A0A2U2B600-F1
#
_entry.id   AF-A0A2U2B600-F1
#
_cell.length_a   1.000
_cell.length_b   1.000
_cell.length_c   1.000
_cell.angle_alpha   90.00
_cell.angle_beta   90.00
_cell.angle_gamma   90.00
#
_symmetry.space_group_name_H-M   'P 1'
#
loop_
_entity.id
_entity.type
_entity.pdbx_description
1 polymer ?
#
loop_
_entity_poly.entity_id
_entity_poly.type
_entity_poly.pdbx_seq_one_letter_code
_entity_poly.pdbx_strand_id
1 'polypeptide(L)'
;MNVYLPGIKLNFSLRSTKLFLEPLGSALYDFPLTENYVEFHCFYYLTEKTDLTGFSEVLSGKSFEGAEIPYKWAILSRDGYSGIHVEFYDDPHLLRAFCLIDFHKNTLEISLVPKVTGNVIKVDPLFQPMGSILMVVMAHQQNDVIIHASGVDDDGVGRLFTAVSGTGKSTMAGIWKEKGAKVINDDRLWLHKGNDKWYIFNTPMPYYAQTPSFVELNEIFLIRQSLQNELKQLNGANAAMRFMANAIQHFYDKEMTGRHLDRILDIASKVPIYDCGFKPDVEVVETIRCLGSGQ
;
A
#
# COMPACT_ATOMS: atom_id res chain seq x y z
N MET A 1 -8.27 -19.52 4.63
CA MET A 1 -7.78 -18.40 5.47
C MET A 1 -8.30 -17.11 4.87
N ASN A 2 -8.70 -16.13 5.69
CA ASN A 2 -9.18 -14.83 5.19
C ASN A 2 -8.20 -13.73 5.57
N VAL A 3 -7.98 -12.77 4.67
CA VAL A 3 -7.30 -11.50 4.97
C VAL A 3 -8.20 -10.38 4.47
N TYR A 4 -8.43 -9.36 5.29
CA TYR A 4 -9.20 -8.18 4.95
C TYR A 4 -8.28 -7.00 4.71
N LEU A 5 -8.41 -6.37 3.56
CA LEU A 5 -7.81 -5.07 3.24
C LEU A 5 -8.95 -4.04 3.13
N PRO A 6 -8.67 -2.73 3.08
CA PRO A 6 -9.74 -1.74 2.91
C PRO A 6 -10.58 -2.05 1.66
N GLY A 7 -11.89 -2.28 1.85
CA GLY A 7 -12.82 -2.62 0.77
C GLY A 7 -12.65 -4.01 0.14
N ILE A 8 -11.78 -4.89 0.66
CA ILE A 8 -11.44 -6.16 0.02
C ILE A 8 -11.34 -7.29 1.03
N LYS A 9 -11.89 -8.46 0.68
CA LYS A 9 -11.67 -9.72 1.37
C LYS A 9 -10.90 -10.68 0.46
N LEU A 10 -9.74 -11.14 0.89
CA LEU A 10 -8.97 -12.18 0.22
C LEU A 10 -9.24 -13.54 0.90
N ASN A 11 -9.93 -14.44 0.21
CA ASN A 11 -10.25 -15.78 0.69
C ASN A 11 -9.26 -16.79 0.10
N PHE A 12 -8.25 -17.17 0.90
CA PHE A 12 -7.18 -18.06 0.48
C PHE A 12 -7.52 -19.54 0.67
N SER A 13 -7.23 -20.32 -0.38
CA SER A 13 -7.32 -21.77 -0.45
C SER A 13 -6.09 -22.36 -1.12
N LEU A 14 -5.79 -23.62 -0.79
CA LEU A 14 -4.63 -24.35 -1.28
C LEU A 14 -5.09 -25.48 -2.21
N ARG A 15 -4.45 -25.62 -3.37
CA ARG A 15 -4.66 -26.76 -4.30
C ARG A 15 -3.48 -27.75 -4.31
N SER A 16 -2.44 -27.51 -3.51
CA SER A 16 -1.27 -28.40 -3.37
C SER A 16 -1.07 -28.83 -1.91
N THR A 17 -0.82 -30.11 -1.67
CA THR A 17 -0.71 -30.69 -0.31
C THR A 17 0.60 -30.37 0.41
N LYS A 18 1.65 -29.99 -0.33
CA LYS A 18 2.97 -29.62 0.20
C LYS A 18 3.17 -28.11 0.34
N LEU A 19 2.10 -27.33 0.22
CA LEU A 19 2.13 -25.87 0.32
C LEU A 19 1.31 -25.45 1.53
N PHE A 20 1.87 -24.57 2.36
CA PHE A 20 1.21 -24.02 3.54
C PHE A 20 1.31 -22.49 3.51
N LEU A 21 0.24 -21.84 3.97
CA LEU A 21 0.22 -20.39 4.14
C LEU A 21 0.43 -20.07 5.63
N GLU A 22 1.47 -19.29 5.91
CA GLU A 22 1.83 -18.85 7.26
C GLU A 22 1.88 -17.32 7.26
N PRO A 23 0.76 -16.63 7.55
CA PRO A 23 0.73 -15.18 7.55
C PRO A 23 1.59 -14.64 8.71
N LEU A 24 2.45 -13.69 8.39
CA LEU A 24 3.23 -12.89 9.32
C LEU A 24 2.68 -11.46 9.31
N GLY A 25 2.79 -10.76 8.18
CA GLY A 25 2.39 -9.36 8.06
C GLY A 25 0.89 -9.14 8.11
N SER A 26 0.16 -10.09 7.53
CA SER A 26 -1.30 -10.08 7.42
C SER A 26 -2.00 -10.86 8.53
N ALA A 27 -1.27 -11.37 9.52
CA ALA A 27 -1.80 -12.27 10.54
C ALA A 27 -2.94 -11.68 11.37
N LEU A 28 -2.96 -10.36 11.55
CA LEU A 28 -3.97 -9.64 12.35
C LEU A 28 -5.07 -8.97 11.50
N TYR A 29 -5.06 -9.21 10.18
CA TYR A 29 -6.04 -8.66 9.24
C TYR A 29 -7.18 -9.67 9.00
N ASP A 30 -7.72 -10.26 10.07
CA ASP A 30 -8.65 -11.40 10.04
C ASP A 30 -10.13 -11.02 10.26
N PHE A 31 -10.43 -9.72 10.34
CA PHE A 31 -11.79 -9.16 10.43
C PHE A 31 -12.03 -8.03 9.42
N PRO A 32 -13.28 -7.78 8.98
CA PRO A 32 -13.60 -6.69 8.04
C PRO A 32 -13.17 -5.31 8.55
N LEU A 33 -12.51 -4.54 7.68
CA LEU A 33 -12.05 -3.16 7.99
C LEU A 33 -13.04 -2.08 7.54
N THR A 34 -13.96 -2.44 6.66
CA THR A 34 -14.97 -1.58 6.06
C THR A 34 -16.32 -2.29 6.09
N GLU A 35 -17.43 -1.53 6.07
CA GLU A 35 -18.78 -2.09 6.08
C GLU A 35 -19.05 -2.99 4.86
N ASN A 36 -18.54 -2.58 3.70
CA ASN A 36 -18.66 -3.29 2.44
C ASN A 36 -17.28 -3.70 1.94
N TYR A 37 -17.20 -4.87 1.30
CA TYR A 37 -15.99 -5.35 0.65
C TYR A 37 -16.30 -6.22 -0.56
N VAL A 38 -15.37 -6.25 -1.51
CA VAL A 38 -15.37 -7.20 -2.62
C VAL A 38 -14.55 -8.42 -2.22
N GLU A 39 -15.14 -9.62 -2.33
CA GLU A 39 -14.42 -10.86 -2.05
C GLU A 39 -13.69 -11.37 -3.29
N PHE A 40 -12.41 -11.71 -3.10
CA PHE A 40 -11.58 -12.41 -4.07
C PHE A 40 -11.26 -13.82 -3.58
N HIS A 41 -11.46 -14.82 -4.44
CA HIS A 41 -11.04 -16.19 -4.18
C HIS A 41 -9.60 -16.41 -4.66
N CYS A 42 -8.71 -16.71 -3.73
CA CYS A 42 -7.29 -16.84 -3.97
C CYS A 42 -6.89 -18.32 -3.90
N PHE A 43 -6.31 -18.83 -4.97
CA PHE A 43 -5.91 -20.23 -5.09
C PHE A 43 -4.39 -20.35 -5.21
N TYR A 44 -3.76 -20.97 -4.21
CA TYR A 44 -2.32 -21.21 -4.18
C TYR A 44 -1.97 -22.64 -4.60
N TYR A 45 -1.00 -22.79 -5.49
CA TYR A 45 -0.52 -24.10 -5.92
C TYR A 45 0.95 -24.11 -6.37
N LEU A 46 1.56 -25.29 -6.32
CA LEU A 46 2.92 -25.54 -6.83
C LEU A 46 2.86 -25.97 -8.29
N THR A 47 3.83 -25.54 -9.10
CA THR A 47 4.00 -25.90 -10.51
C THR A 47 5.48 -26.04 -10.87
N GLU A 48 5.80 -26.71 -11.97
CA GLU A 48 7.17 -26.81 -12.50
C GLU A 48 7.61 -25.54 -13.24
N LYS A 49 6.65 -24.80 -13.80
CA LYS A 49 6.90 -23.56 -14.54
C LYS A 49 5.70 -22.61 -14.46
N THR A 50 5.96 -21.32 -14.65
CA THR A 50 4.93 -20.29 -14.84
C THR A 50 4.46 -20.28 -16.30
N ASP A 51 3.15 -20.14 -16.53
CA ASP A 51 2.58 -19.96 -17.86
C ASP A 51 2.24 -18.49 -18.09
N LEU A 52 3.06 -17.83 -18.92
CA LEU A 52 2.92 -16.42 -19.29
C LEU A 52 2.43 -16.28 -20.73
N THR A 53 1.89 -17.34 -21.34
CA THR A 53 1.51 -17.34 -22.76
C THR A 53 0.48 -16.25 -23.05
N GLY A 54 0.78 -15.40 -24.04
CA GLY A 54 -0.09 -14.29 -24.47
C GLY A 54 -0.03 -13.05 -23.58
N PHE A 55 0.73 -13.06 -22.47
CA PHE A 55 0.93 -11.88 -21.66
C PHE A 55 1.99 -10.95 -22.24
N SER A 56 1.73 -9.65 -22.16
CA SER A 56 2.72 -8.60 -22.44
C SER A 56 3.12 -7.89 -21.15
N GLU A 57 4.42 -7.60 -21.00
CA GLU A 57 4.92 -6.79 -19.89
C GLU A 57 4.48 -5.33 -20.06
N VAL A 58 3.85 -4.77 -19.02
CA VAL A 58 3.35 -3.39 -19.03
C VAL A 58 4.07 -2.49 -18.02
N LEU A 59 4.62 -3.10 -16.96
CA LEU A 59 5.50 -2.43 -15.99
C LEU A 59 6.43 -3.46 -15.38
N SER A 60 7.67 -3.09 -15.09
CA SER A 60 8.60 -3.97 -14.38
C SER A 60 9.56 -3.21 -13.48
N GLY A 61 10.18 -3.96 -12.59
CA GLY A 61 11.19 -3.45 -11.67
C GLY A 61 12.07 -4.57 -11.13
N LYS A 62 13.05 -4.17 -10.33
CA LYS A 62 13.98 -5.08 -9.66
C LYS A 62 14.24 -4.60 -8.24
N SER A 63 14.72 -5.50 -7.39
CA SER A 63 15.20 -5.15 -6.07
C SER A 63 16.36 -4.14 -6.15
N PHE A 64 16.54 -3.36 -5.09
CA PHE A 64 17.71 -2.48 -4.94
C PHE A 64 18.99 -3.30 -4.71
N GLU A 65 20.15 -2.67 -4.92
CA GLU A 65 21.44 -3.31 -4.67
C GLU A 65 21.62 -3.64 -3.18
N GLY A 66 22.02 -4.87 -2.87
CA GLY A 66 22.18 -5.34 -1.48
C GLY A 66 20.89 -5.83 -0.81
N ALA A 67 19.80 -6.01 -1.55
CA ALA A 67 18.61 -6.68 -1.04
C ALA A 67 18.92 -8.13 -0.61
N GLU A 68 18.38 -8.55 0.53
CA GLU A 68 18.59 -9.89 1.10
C GLU A 68 18.18 -11.01 0.13
N ILE A 69 17.05 -10.82 -0.55
CA ILE A 69 16.58 -11.72 -1.61
C ILE A 69 16.42 -10.88 -2.88
N PRO A 70 17.41 -10.88 -3.79
CA PRO A 70 17.29 -10.16 -5.04
C PRO A 70 16.22 -10.76 -5.94
N TYR A 71 15.45 -9.91 -6.60
CA TYR A 71 14.37 -10.32 -7.50
C TYR A 71 14.17 -9.35 -8.68
N LYS A 72 13.49 -9.85 -9.72
CA LYS A 72 12.83 -9.04 -10.75
C LYS A 72 11.33 -9.29 -10.67
N TRP A 73 10.53 -8.25 -10.89
CA TRP A 73 9.08 -8.38 -11.00
C TRP A 73 8.56 -7.69 -12.26
N ALA A 74 7.40 -8.14 -12.73
CA ALA A 74 6.68 -7.56 -13.84
C ALA A 74 5.17 -7.61 -13.59
N ILE A 75 4.48 -6.52 -13.91
CA ILE A 75 3.04 -6.52 -14.14
C ILE A 75 2.82 -6.82 -15.62
N LEU A 76 1.93 -7.76 -15.88
CA LEU A 76 1.60 -8.26 -17.20
C LEU A 76 0.12 -8.00 -17.52
N SER A 77 -0.21 -7.88 -18.80
CA SER A 77 -1.59 -7.77 -19.28
C SER A 77 -1.86 -8.72 -20.44
N ARG A 78 -3.09 -9.27 -20.49
CA ARG A 78 -3.61 -10.12 -21.57
C ARG A 78 -5.13 -10.10 -21.56
N ASP A 79 -5.78 -9.60 -22.61
CA ASP A 79 -7.25 -9.75 -22.84
C ASP A 79 -8.13 -9.48 -21.59
N GLY A 80 -7.86 -8.38 -20.85
CA GLY A 80 -8.60 -8.03 -19.63
C GLY A 80 -8.13 -8.72 -18.34
N TYR A 81 -7.17 -9.65 -18.44
CA TYR A 81 -6.45 -10.21 -17.29
C TYR A 81 -5.23 -9.37 -16.94
N SER A 82 -4.95 -9.28 -15.65
CA SER A 82 -3.68 -8.78 -15.12
C SER A 82 -2.86 -9.93 -14.56
N GLY A 83 -1.54 -9.82 -14.66
CA GLY A 83 -0.60 -10.79 -14.10
C GLY A 83 0.46 -10.09 -13.26
N ILE A 84 0.91 -10.72 -12.18
CA ILE A 84 2.10 -10.29 -11.43
C ILE A 84 3.08 -11.46 -11.47
N HIS A 85 4.21 -11.27 -12.14
CA HIS A 85 5.28 -12.25 -12.24
C HIS A 85 6.48 -11.80 -11.42
N VAL A 86 7.07 -12.72 -10.66
CA VAL A 86 8.27 -12.49 -9.86
C VAL A 86 9.27 -13.60 -10.16
N GLU A 87 10.51 -13.21 -10.42
CA GLU A 87 11.66 -14.10 -10.54
C GLU A 87 12.63 -13.81 -9.40
N PHE A 88 12.95 -14.85 -8.63
CA PHE A 88 13.86 -14.77 -7.51
C PHE A 88 15.25 -15.23 -7.94
N TYR A 89 16.28 -14.44 -7.63
CA TYR A 89 17.66 -14.79 -7.97
C TYR A 89 18.31 -15.66 -6.89
N ASP A 90 18.04 -15.39 -5.62
CA ASP A 90 18.67 -16.08 -4.49
C ASP A 90 17.70 -16.45 -3.36
N ASP A 91 16.43 -16.67 -3.70
CA ASP A 91 15.49 -17.21 -2.70
C ASP A 91 15.83 -18.69 -2.41
N PRO A 92 15.80 -19.11 -1.12
CA PRO A 92 16.12 -20.47 -0.72
C PRO A 92 15.06 -21.50 -1.13
N HIS A 93 13.83 -21.08 -1.41
CA HIS A 93 12.67 -21.95 -1.59
C HIS A 93 12.04 -21.84 -2.98
N LEU A 94 12.01 -20.66 -3.58
CA LEU A 94 11.30 -20.36 -4.82
C LEU A 94 12.23 -19.91 -5.94
N LEU A 95 11.90 -20.31 -7.17
CA LEU A 95 12.50 -19.75 -8.37
C LEU A 95 11.63 -18.62 -8.93
N ARG A 96 10.31 -18.83 -8.94
CA ARG A 96 9.35 -17.89 -9.53
C ARG A 96 8.01 -17.95 -8.81
N ALA A 97 7.27 -16.86 -8.91
CA ALA A 97 5.86 -16.80 -8.57
C ALA A 97 5.09 -16.08 -9.69
N PHE A 98 3.87 -16.53 -9.96
CA PHE A 98 2.97 -15.85 -10.87
C PHE A 98 1.55 -15.81 -10.30
N CYS A 99 1.02 -14.60 -10.15
CA CYS A 99 -0.36 -14.34 -9.76
C CYS A 99 -1.15 -13.88 -10.99
N LEU A 100 -2.08 -14.70 -11.46
CA LEU A 100 -3.07 -14.35 -12.47
C LEU A 100 -4.30 -13.74 -11.79
N ILE A 101 -4.74 -12.59 -12.27
CA ILE A 101 -5.83 -11.80 -11.72
C ILE A 101 -6.96 -11.71 -12.74
N ASP A 102 -8.13 -12.23 -12.38
CA ASP A 102 -9.38 -12.07 -13.13
C ASP A 102 -10.34 -11.20 -12.30
N PHE A 103 -10.47 -9.93 -12.68
CA PHE A 103 -11.37 -8.98 -12.02
C PHE A 103 -12.85 -9.20 -12.35
N HIS A 104 -13.17 -9.95 -13.41
CA HIS A 104 -14.57 -10.26 -13.73
C HIS A 104 -15.11 -11.35 -12.81
N LYS A 105 -14.25 -12.30 -12.42
CA LYS A 105 -14.60 -13.40 -11.51
C LYS A 105 -14.15 -13.17 -10.07
N ASN A 106 -13.41 -12.09 -9.81
CA ASN A 106 -12.72 -11.83 -8.56
C ASN A 106 -11.90 -13.06 -8.11
N THR A 107 -11.04 -13.56 -8.99
CA THR A 107 -10.17 -14.70 -8.67
C THR A 107 -8.71 -14.37 -8.83
N LEU A 108 -7.90 -14.87 -7.90
CA LEU A 108 -6.44 -14.85 -7.97
C LEU A 108 -5.95 -16.29 -8.06
N GLU A 109 -5.21 -16.62 -9.12
CA GLU A 109 -4.50 -17.90 -9.22
C GLU A 109 -3.00 -17.67 -9.03
N ILE A 110 -2.47 -18.16 -7.91
CA ILE A 110 -1.08 -17.99 -7.52
C ILE A 110 -0.34 -19.31 -7.70
N SER A 111 0.53 -19.33 -8.70
CA SER A 111 1.41 -20.45 -9.01
C SER A 111 2.82 -20.16 -8.50
N LEU A 112 3.40 -21.14 -7.79
CA LEU A 112 4.75 -21.05 -7.22
C LEU A 112 5.64 -22.14 -7.82
N VAL A 113 6.82 -21.75 -8.30
CA VAL A 113 7.83 -22.68 -8.82
C VAL A 113 8.87 -22.90 -7.72
N PRO A 114 8.91 -24.07 -7.07
CA PRO A 114 9.90 -24.37 -6.04
C PRO A 114 11.29 -24.59 -6.65
N LYS A 115 12.35 -24.24 -5.91
CA LYS A 115 13.75 -24.50 -6.29
C LYS A 115 14.10 -25.98 -6.27
N VAL A 116 13.48 -26.73 -5.35
CA VAL A 116 13.63 -28.18 -5.22
C VAL A 116 12.25 -28.83 -5.21
N THR A 117 11.98 -29.63 -6.23
CA THR A 117 10.71 -30.33 -6.41
C THR A 117 10.44 -31.29 -5.24
N GLY A 118 9.22 -31.25 -4.72
CA GLY A 118 8.79 -32.15 -3.65
C GLY A 118 9.09 -31.67 -2.22
N ASN A 119 9.79 -30.54 -2.06
CA ASN A 119 9.93 -29.90 -0.75
C ASN A 119 8.58 -29.35 -0.25
N VAL A 120 8.45 -29.29 1.07
CA VAL A 120 7.37 -28.52 1.71
C VAL A 120 7.70 -27.04 1.56
N ILE A 121 6.75 -26.28 1.06
CA ILE A 121 6.86 -24.82 0.88
C ILE A 121 5.92 -24.15 1.87
N LYS A 122 6.46 -23.17 2.60
CA LYS A 122 5.72 -22.31 3.53
C LYS A 122 5.91 -20.88 3.07
N VAL A 123 4.82 -20.14 2.88
CA VAL A 123 4.87 -18.74 2.44
C VAL A 123 3.84 -17.90 3.16
N ASP A 124 4.16 -16.63 3.40
CA ASP A 124 3.14 -15.63 3.73
C ASP A 124 2.21 -15.46 2.51
N PRO A 125 0.87 -15.44 2.64
CA PRO A 125 -0.03 -15.21 1.51
C PRO A 125 0.23 -13.89 0.76
N LEU A 126 0.82 -12.89 1.40
CA LEU A 126 1.21 -11.61 0.82
C LEU A 126 2.74 -11.43 0.87
N PHE A 127 3.51 -12.50 0.62
CA PHE A 127 4.98 -12.47 0.58
C PHE A 127 5.53 -11.43 -0.41
N GLN A 128 6.71 -10.87 -0.10
CA GLN A 128 7.32 -9.83 -0.94
C GLN A 128 8.12 -10.42 -2.12
N PRO A 129 8.17 -9.70 -3.26
CA PRO A 129 7.49 -8.44 -3.56
C PRO A 129 6.02 -8.59 -4.00
N MET A 130 5.53 -9.81 -4.24
CA MET A 130 4.23 -10.05 -4.87
C MET A 130 3.07 -9.42 -4.09
N GLY A 131 3.07 -9.54 -2.76
CA GLY A 131 2.03 -8.97 -1.90
C GLY A 131 1.95 -7.44 -1.96
N SER A 132 3.09 -6.74 -2.00
CA SER A 132 3.05 -5.27 -2.14
C SER A 132 2.56 -4.82 -3.51
N ILE A 133 2.96 -5.50 -4.58
CA ILE A 133 2.47 -5.22 -5.94
C ILE A 133 0.98 -5.52 -6.02
N LEU A 134 0.53 -6.65 -5.46
CA LEU A 134 -0.87 -7.03 -5.42
C LEU A 134 -1.71 -5.97 -4.69
N MET A 135 -1.26 -5.47 -3.53
CA MET A 135 -1.95 -4.40 -2.82
C MET A 135 -2.10 -3.14 -3.65
N VAL A 136 -1.08 -2.74 -4.42
CA VAL A 136 -1.17 -1.58 -5.32
C VAL A 136 -2.18 -1.82 -6.45
N VAL A 137 -2.14 -2.99 -7.09
CA VAL A 137 -3.10 -3.38 -8.13
C VAL A 137 -4.53 -3.38 -7.58
N MET A 138 -4.72 -3.92 -6.38
CA MET A 138 -6.01 -3.99 -5.70
C MET A 138 -6.54 -2.62 -5.27
N ALA A 139 -5.69 -1.76 -4.72
CA ALA A 139 -6.05 -0.38 -4.43
C ALA A 139 -6.44 0.38 -5.70
N HIS A 140 -5.75 0.13 -6.82
CA HIS A 140 -6.14 0.73 -8.08
C HIS A 140 -7.54 0.32 -8.53
N GLN A 141 -7.88 -0.96 -8.37
CA GLN A 141 -9.20 -1.51 -8.69
C GLN A 141 -10.31 -0.95 -7.80
N GLN A 142 -10.03 -0.69 -6.51
CA GLN A 142 -11.00 -0.10 -5.57
C GLN A 142 -11.15 1.43 -5.72
N ASN A 143 -10.47 2.05 -6.69
CA ASN A 143 -10.35 3.51 -6.78
C ASN A 143 -9.73 4.16 -5.52
N ASP A 144 -8.76 3.47 -4.93
CA ASP A 144 -8.01 3.90 -3.76
C ASP A 144 -6.61 4.41 -4.13
N VAL A 145 -5.86 4.90 -3.14
CA VAL A 145 -4.49 5.42 -3.29
C VAL A 145 -3.56 4.80 -2.27
N ILE A 146 -2.47 4.18 -2.71
CA ILE A 146 -1.34 3.84 -1.84
C ILE A 146 -0.34 4.99 -1.87
N ILE A 147 0.11 5.41 -0.69
CA ILE A 147 1.04 6.53 -0.54
C ILE A 147 2.18 6.20 0.44
N HIS A 148 3.38 6.69 0.12
CA HIS A 148 4.51 6.65 1.03
C HIS A 148 4.45 7.85 1.97
N ALA A 149 3.98 7.63 3.19
CA ALA A 149 3.65 8.68 4.15
C ALA A 149 3.66 8.13 5.57
N SER A 150 3.69 9.03 6.55
CA SER A 150 3.36 8.70 7.93
C SER A 150 1.98 9.22 8.30
N GLY A 151 1.16 8.35 8.87
CA GLY A 151 -0.21 8.64 9.27
C GLY A 151 -0.32 8.59 10.78
N VAL A 152 -0.96 9.59 11.38
CA VAL A 152 -1.24 9.62 12.82
C VAL A 152 -2.71 9.89 13.06
N ASP A 153 -3.20 9.35 14.15
CA ASP A 153 -4.51 9.62 14.74
C ASP A 153 -4.28 10.37 16.05
N ASP A 154 -4.69 11.63 16.08
CA ASP A 154 -4.63 12.52 17.24
C ASP A 154 -6.06 12.82 17.68
N ASP A 155 -6.56 12.04 18.63
CA ASP A 155 -7.92 12.14 19.17
C ASP A 155 -9.03 12.12 18.09
N GLY A 156 -8.87 11.24 17.09
CA GLY A 156 -9.81 11.07 15.97
C GLY A 156 -9.53 11.99 14.78
N VAL A 157 -8.54 12.88 14.87
CA VAL A 157 -8.09 13.73 13.75
C VAL A 157 -6.93 13.06 13.03
N GLY A 158 -7.21 12.51 11.85
CA GLY A 158 -6.20 11.83 11.04
C GLY A 158 -5.35 12.81 10.25
N ARG A 159 -4.05 12.76 10.48
CA ARG A 159 -3.06 13.60 9.80
C ARG A 159 -2.09 12.76 9.00
N LEU A 160 -1.88 13.15 7.75
CA LEU A 160 -0.98 12.48 6.83
C LEU A 160 0.22 13.37 6.52
N PHE A 161 1.41 12.85 6.79
CA PHE A 161 2.68 13.51 6.57
C PHE A 161 3.42 12.84 5.42
N THR A 162 3.63 13.55 4.32
CA THR A 162 4.28 12.99 3.14
C THR A 162 5.36 13.89 2.58
N ALA A 163 6.40 13.28 2.03
CA ALA A 163 7.57 13.93 1.47
C ALA A 163 8.42 12.92 0.69
N VAL A 164 9.37 13.46 -0.07
CA VAL A 164 10.47 12.70 -0.66
C VAL A 164 11.16 11.83 0.41
N SER A 165 11.67 10.67 0.00
CA SER A 165 12.37 9.78 0.93
C SER A 165 13.55 10.50 1.59
N GLY A 166 13.75 10.27 2.90
CA GLY A 166 14.82 10.91 3.67
C GLY A 166 14.53 12.31 4.23
N THR A 167 13.36 12.91 3.98
CA THR A 167 13.06 14.28 4.44
C THR A 167 12.70 14.40 5.93
N GLY A 168 12.22 13.33 6.59
CA GLY A 168 11.91 13.34 8.03
C GLY A 168 10.52 12.80 8.45
N LYS A 169 9.85 11.99 7.62
CA LYS A 169 8.51 11.44 7.89
C LYS A 169 8.44 10.64 9.21
N SER A 170 9.34 9.67 9.40
CA SER A 170 9.40 8.88 10.64
C SER A 170 9.77 9.73 11.87
N THR A 171 10.59 10.78 11.69
CA THR A 171 10.89 11.76 12.76
C THR A 171 9.62 12.50 13.18
N MET A 172 8.82 12.98 12.21
CA MET A 172 7.53 13.60 12.48
C MET A 172 6.61 12.64 13.24
N ALA A 173 6.45 11.40 12.76
CA ALA A 173 5.61 10.40 13.42
C ALA A 173 6.06 10.11 14.87
N GLY A 174 7.38 10.05 15.11
CA GLY A 174 7.95 9.89 16.45
C GLY A 174 7.59 11.03 17.40
N ILE A 175 7.72 12.28 16.94
CA ILE A 175 7.37 13.47 17.74
C ILE A 175 5.87 13.48 18.08
N TRP A 176 5.01 13.14 17.12
CA TRP A 176 3.57 13.02 17.36
C TRP A 176 3.23 11.93 18.38
N LYS A 177 3.92 10.79 18.31
CA LYS A 177 3.81 9.70 19.29
C LYS A 177 4.20 10.15 20.70
N GLU A 178 5.29 10.90 20.84
CA GLU A 178 5.72 11.48 22.12
C GLU A 178 4.69 12.46 22.70
N LYS A 179 3.89 13.09 21.83
CA LYS A 179 2.79 14.00 22.19
C LYS A 179 1.42 13.32 22.35
N GLY A 180 1.41 11.99 22.40
CA GLY A 180 0.22 11.20 22.72
C GLY A 180 -0.59 10.71 21.54
N ALA A 181 -0.24 11.08 20.30
CA ALA A 181 -0.94 10.60 19.12
C ALA A 181 -0.60 9.14 18.81
N LYS A 182 -1.55 8.43 18.20
CA LYS A 182 -1.34 7.06 17.72
C LYS A 182 -0.76 7.09 16.31
N VAL A 183 0.39 6.46 16.10
CA VAL A 183 0.93 6.24 14.75
C VAL A 183 0.19 5.09 14.09
N ILE A 184 -0.45 5.36 12.95
CA ILE A 184 -1.15 4.36 12.13
C ILE A 184 -0.12 3.48 11.40
N ASN A 185 0.77 4.12 10.65
CA ASN A 185 1.97 3.53 10.01
C ASN A 185 2.88 4.68 9.54
N ASP A 186 4.18 4.44 9.38
CA ASP A 186 5.16 5.45 8.95
C ASP A 186 5.83 5.20 7.59
N ASP A 187 5.42 4.16 6.87
CA ASP A 187 5.89 3.78 5.53
C ASP A 187 4.76 3.82 4.50
N ARG A 188 3.90 2.79 4.43
CA ARG A 188 2.87 2.66 3.39
C ARG A 188 1.48 2.72 3.98
N LEU A 189 0.74 3.75 3.56
CA LEU A 189 -0.65 3.96 3.91
C LEU A 189 -1.56 3.68 2.73
N TRP A 190 -2.75 3.17 3.04
CA TRP A 190 -3.83 2.95 2.08
C TRP A 190 -4.91 3.99 2.33
N LEU A 191 -5.17 4.84 1.34
CA LEU A 191 -6.26 5.80 1.38
C LEU A 191 -7.47 5.20 0.69
N HIS A 192 -8.51 4.94 1.48
CA HIS A 192 -9.75 4.31 1.02
C HIS A 192 -10.92 5.28 1.16
N LYS A 193 -11.80 5.30 0.15
CA LYS A 193 -13.00 6.15 0.17
C LYS A 193 -14.21 5.38 0.68
N GLY A 194 -14.84 5.88 1.74
CA GLY A 194 -16.09 5.35 2.30
C GLY A 194 -17.03 6.48 2.72
N ASN A 195 -18.33 6.36 2.44
CA ASN A 195 -19.33 7.37 2.83
C ASN A 195 -18.96 8.82 2.41
N ASP A 196 -18.42 8.96 1.19
CA ASP A 196 -17.89 10.20 0.59
C ASP A 196 -16.69 10.86 1.31
N LYS A 197 -16.14 10.20 2.32
CA LYS A 197 -14.95 10.60 3.07
C LYS A 197 -13.76 9.71 2.74
N TRP A 198 -12.56 10.24 2.96
CA TRP A 198 -11.31 9.49 2.83
C TRP A 198 -10.81 9.05 4.19
N TYR A 199 -10.24 7.86 4.25
CA TYR A 199 -9.70 7.27 5.47
C TYR A 199 -8.27 6.78 5.23
N ILE A 200 -7.43 6.94 6.25
CA ILE A 200 -6.06 6.43 6.29
C ILE A 200 -6.10 5.05 6.93
N PHE A 201 -5.63 4.02 6.24
CA PHE A 201 -5.41 2.68 6.78
C PHE A 201 -3.91 2.35 6.81
N ASN A 202 -3.47 1.63 7.84
CA ASN A 202 -2.20 0.91 7.74
C ASN A 202 -2.32 -0.28 6.78
N THR A 203 -1.18 -0.83 6.37
CA THR A 203 -1.11 -1.98 5.47
C THR A 203 -0.37 -3.14 6.12
N PRO A 204 -0.62 -4.41 5.72
CA PRO A 204 0.18 -5.54 6.17
C PRO A 204 1.67 -5.32 5.90
N MET A 205 2.49 -5.34 6.97
CA MET A 205 3.92 -5.08 6.88
C MET A 205 4.70 -6.39 6.68
N PRO A 206 5.74 -6.41 5.82
CA PRO A 206 6.39 -7.67 5.43
C PRO A 206 7.12 -8.41 6.56
N TYR A 207 7.58 -7.71 7.59
CA TYR A 207 8.48 -8.28 8.60
C TYR A 207 7.88 -8.36 10.00
N TYR A 208 6.68 -7.83 10.21
CA TYR A 208 6.03 -7.81 11.52
C TYR A 208 4.52 -7.62 11.36
N ALA A 209 3.77 -8.19 12.30
CA ALA A 209 2.33 -8.01 12.36
C ALA A 209 1.99 -6.65 12.99
N GLN A 210 1.05 -5.93 12.40
CA GLN A 210 0.41 -4.76 13.01
C GLN A 210 -1.09 -5.00 13.10
N THR A 211 -1.70 -4.61 14.21
CA THR A 211 -3.16 -4.56 14.29
C THR A 211 -3.67 -3.57 13.26
N PRO A 212 -4.68 -3.94 12.44
CA PRO A 212 -5.31 -3.01 11.52
C PRO A 212 -5.83 -1.78 12.27
N SER A 213 -5.59 -0.60 11.71
CA SER A 213 -6.00 0.68 12.29
C SER A 213 -6.33 1.65 11.18
N PHE A 214 -7.32 2.50 11.44
CA PHE A 214 -7.71 3.55 10.51
C PHE A 214 -8.24 4.79 11.22
N VAL A 215 -8.23 5.91 10.51
CA VAL A 215 -8.77 7.20 10.94
C VAL A 215 -9.23 7.99 9.71
N GLU A 216 -10.22 8.87 9.87
CA GLU A 216 -10.61 9.79 8.78
C GLU A 216 -9.42 10.66 8.38
N LEU A 217 -9.21 10.87 7.08
CA LEU A 217 -8.15 11.75 6.59
C LEU A 217 -8.63 13.19 6.68
N ASN A 218 -8.17 13.92 7.70
CA ASN A 218 -8.59 15.31 7.94
C ASN A 218 -7.59 16.33 7.39
N GLU A 219 -6.28 16.04 7.41
CA GLU A 219 -5.26 17.01 7.00
C GLU A 219 -4.06 16.31 6.31
N ILE A 220 -3.50 16.96 5.29
CA ILE A 220 -2.29 16.50 4.60
C ILE A 220 -1.19 17.55 4.72
N PHE A 221 0.00 17.12 5.11
CA PHE A 221 1.18 17.97 5.25
C PHE A 221 2.30 17.48 4.33
N LEU A 222 2.69 18.33 3.38
CA LEU A 222 3.81 18.12 2.48
C LEU A 222 5.08 18.64 3.16
N ILE A 223 5.88 17.74 3.73
CA ILE A 223 7.03 18.10 4.56
C ILE A 223 8.19 18.57 3.69
N ARG A 224 8.83 19.66 4.11
CA ARG A 224 10.17 20.06 3.70
C ARG A 224 11.00 20.41 4.93
N GLN A 225 12.30 20.15 4.90
CA GLN A 225 13.19 20.59 5.96
C GLN A 225 13.21 22.12 6.03
N SER A 226 13.14 22.67 7.23
CA SER A 226 13.20 24.11 7.48
C SER A 226 13.85 24.40 8.83
N LEU A 227 14.33 25.62 9.01
CA LEU A 227 14.86 26.11 10.29
C LEU A 227 13.75 26.52 11.26
N GLN A 228 12.51 26.61 10.78
CA GLN A 228 11.33 27.02 11.54
C GLN A 228 10.14 26.14 11.16
N ASN A 229 9.23 25.94 12.10
CA ASN A 229 7.94 25.31 11.83
C ASN A 229 7.02 26.33 11.16
N GLU A 230 6.62 26.07 9.93
CA GLU A 230 5.80 26.98 9.12
C GLU A 230 4.76 26.19 8.33
N LEU A 231 3.53 26.71 8.29
CA LEU A 231 2.41 26.09 7.60
C LEU A 231 1.84 27.07 6.58
N LYS A 232 1.71 26.61 5.34
CA LYS A 232 1.03 27.37 4.28
C LYS A 232 0.04 26.48 3.56
N GLN A 233 -1.24 26.81 3.65
CA GLN A 233 -2.28 26.07 2.93
C GLN A 233 -2.09 26.21 1.42
N LEU A 234 -2.17 25.07 0.72
CA LEU A 234 -2.14 24.95 -0.72
C LEU A 234 -3.55 24.71 -1.23
N ASN A 235 -3.85 25.20 -2.43
CA ASN A 235 -5.18 25.10 -3.02
C ASN A 235 -5.13 24.64 -4.48
N GLY A 236 -6.26 24.09 -4.93
CA GLY A 236 -6.50 23.73 -6.33
C GLY A 236 -5.50 22.73 -6.91
N ALA A 237 -5.25 22.83 -8.22
CA ALA A 237 -4.39 21.90 -8.95
C ALA A 237 -2.95 21.84 -8.41
N ASN A 238 -2.42 22.94 -7.85
CA ASN A 238 -1.08 22.94 -7.28
C ASN A 238 -0.99 21.98 -6.07
N ALA A 239 -1.95 22.07 -5.15
CA ALA A 239 -2.03 21.17 -4.00
C ALA A 239 -2.12 19.70 -4.43
N ALA A 240 -3.04 19.41 -5.34
CA ALA A 240 -3.26 18.08 -5.89
C ALA A 240 -1.99 17.50 -6.53
N MET A 241 -1.29 18.27 -7.36
CA MET A 241 -0.09 17.80 -8.06
C MET A 241 1.11 17.60 -7.16
N ARG A 242 1.29 18.47 -6.17
CA ARG A 242 2.33 18.28 -5.16
C ARG A 242 2.06 17.07 -4.26
N PHE A 243 0.79 16.80 -3.95
CA PHE A 243 0.40 15.59 -3.22
C PHE A 243 0.62 14.33 -4.06
N MET A 244 0.16 14.31 -5.31
CA MET A 244 0.33 13.19 -6.25
C MET A 244 1.79 12.76 -6.39
N ALA A 245 2.73 13.72 -6.37
CA ALA A 245 4.16 13.45 -6.50
C ALA A 245 4.73 12.51 -5.41
N ASN A 246 4.02 12.34 -4.29
CA ASN A 246 4.41 11.43 -3.21
C ASN A 246 3.59 10.13 -3.17
N ALA A 247 2.54 10.00 -3.99
CA ALA A 247 1.79 8.76 -4.15
C ALA A 247 2.63 7.70 -4.88
N ILE A 248 2.33 6.41 -4.66
CA ILE A 248 2.94 5.34 -5.43
C ILE A 248 2.29 5.28 -6.81
N GLN A 249 3.08 5.54 -7.85
CA GLN A 249 2.62 5.68 -9.23
C GLN A 249 3.04 4.45 -10.06
N HIS A 250 2.34 3.32 -9.89
CA HIS A 250 2.55 2.11 -10.71
C HIS A 250 1.49 2.00 -11.82
N PHE A 251 1.30 3.09 -12.58
CA PHE A 251 0.35 3.10 -13.69
C PHE A 251 1.01 2.57 -14.96
N TYR A 252 0.24 1.81 -15.73
CA TYR A 252 0.70 1.23 -16.99
C TYR A 252 -0.26 1.44 -18.16
N ASP A 253 -1.42 2.08 -17.92
CA ASP A 253 -2.32 2.55 -18.97
C ASP A 253 -2.90 3.94 -18.64
N LYS A 254 -3.44 4.60 -19.68
CA LYS A 254 -3.97 5.97 -19.58
C LYS A 254 -5.22 6.07 -18.71
N GLU A 255 -6.05 5.04 -18.67
CA GLU A 255 -7.28 5.03 -17.88
C GLU A 255 -6.98 4.93 -16.38
N MET A 256 -5.96 4.14 -16.01
CA MET A 256 -5.44 4.09 -14.64
C MET A 256 -4.89 5.45 -14.21
N THR A 257 -4.11 6.12 -15.08
CA THR A 257 -3.61 7.47 -14.80
C THR A 257 -4.75 8.46 -14.61
N GLY A 258 -5.75 8.46 -15.50
CA GLY A 258 -6.92 9.34 -15.41
C GLY A 258 -7.71 9.11 -14.11
N ARG A 259 -8.08 7.86 -13.82
CA ARG A 259 -8.78 7.51 -12.58
C ARG A 259 -7.97 7.86 -11.34
N HIS A 260 -6.65 7.71 -11.37
CA HIS A 260 -5.81 8.10 -10.24
C HIS A 260 -5.80 9.62 -10.04
N LEU A 261 -5.67 10.39 -11.13
CA LEU A 261 -5.77 11.85 -11.07
C LEU A 261 -7.10 12.29 -10.47
N ASP A 262 -8.22 11.67 -10.87
CA ASP A 262 -9.55 11.97 -10.33
C ASP A 262 -9.62 11.75 -8.81
N ARG A 263 -9.01 10.66 -8.30
CA ARG A 263 -8.92 10.40 -6.84
C ARG A 263 -8.13 11.48 -6.12
N ILE A 264 -6.97 11.84 -6.67
CA ILE A 264 -6.11 12.87 -6.07
C ILE A 264 -6.82 14.22 -6.05
N LEU A 265 -7.55 14.56 -7.11
CA LEU A 265 -8.39 15.76 -7.16
C LEU A 265 -9.53 15.71 -6.15
N ASP A 266 -10.22 14.56 -6.00
CA ASP A 266 -11.27 14.37 -4.99
C ASP A 266 -10.71 14.56 -3.57
N ILE A 267 -9.57 13.95 -3.24
CA ILE A 267 -8.87 14.15 -1.96
C ILE A 267 -8.55 15.63 -1.76
N ALA A 268 -7.86 16.26 -2.71
CA ALA A 268 -7.43 17.66 -2.59
C ALA A 268 -8.59 18.66 -2.54
N SER A 269 -9.78 18.27 -3.01
CA SER A 269 -10.99 19.10 -2.90
C SER A 269 -11.68 19.02 -1.54
N LYS A 270 -11.43 17.96 -0.76
CA LYS A 270 -12.10 17.65 0.51
C LYS A 270 -11.19 17.77 1.72
N VAL A 271 -9.90 17.54 1.54
CA VAL A 271 -8.90 17.50 2.60
C VAL A 271 -7.93 18.67 2.41
N PRO A 272 -7.80 19.57 3.40
CA PRO A 272 -6.82 20.65 3.33
C PRO A 272 -5.39 20.10 3.24
N ILE A 273 -4.62 20.66 2.31
CA ILE A 273 -3.23 20.29 2.06
C ILE A 273 -2.34 21.48 2.41
N TYR A 274 -1.29 21.25 3.18
CA TYR A 274 -0.36 22.27 3.64
C TYR A 274 1.05 21.99 3.13
N ASP A 275 1.74 23.04 2.70
CA ASP A 275 3.20 23.07 2.71
C ASP A 275 3.67 23.21 4.16
N CYS A 276 4.49 22.28 4.63
CA CYS A 276 4.94 22.20 6.01
C CYS A 276 6.46 22.30 6.07
N GLY A 277 6.98 23.48 6.40
CA GLY A 277 8.38 23.61 6.80
C GLY A 277 8.56 23.00 8.18
N PHE A 278 9.47 22.04 8.30
CA PHE A 278 9.63 21.20 9.46
C PHE A 278 11.02 21.38 10.08
N LYS A 279 11.01 21.93 11.30
CA LYS A 279 12.11 21.84 12.25
C LYS A 279 11.82 20.62 13.16
N PRO A 280 12.75 19.67 13.34
CA PRO A 280 12.49 18.41 14.01
C PRO A 280 12.43 18.57 15.54
N ASP A 281 11.41 19.27 16.02
CA ASP A 281 11.12 19.48 17.43
C ASP A 281 9.62 19.39 17.72
N VAL A 282 9.30 19.39 19.01
CA VAL A 282 7.94 19.23 19.52
C VAL A 282 7.02 20.42 19.22
N GLU A 283 7.55 21.58 18.83
CA GLU A 283 6.77 22.79 18.56
C GLU A 283 5.90 22.63 17.31
N VAL A 284 6.27 21.73 16.39
CA VAL A 284 5.47 21.46 15.18
C VAL A 284 4.08 20.92 15.49
N VAL A 285 3.95 20.13 16.57
CA VAL A 285 2.67 19.54 16.99
C VAL A 285 1.70 20.62 17.44
N GLU A 286 2.17 21.55 18.28
CA GLU A 286 1.36 22.67 18.75
C GLU A 286 0.99 23.60 17.59
N THR A 287 1.93 23.85 16.67
CA THR A 287 1.70 24.64 15.45
C THR A 287 0.56 24.06 14.61
N ILE A 288 0.53 22.74 14.43
CA ILE A 288 -0.51 22.05 13.65
C ILE A 288 -1.84 21.98 14.42
N ARG A 289 -1.83 21.65 15.71
CA ARG A 289 -3.06 21.59 16.53
C ARG A 289 -3.80 22.93 16.55
N CYS A 290 -3.08 24.05 16.51
CA CYS A 290 -3.67 25.39 16.43
C CYS A 290 -4.43 25.68 15.13
N LEU A 291 -4.27 24.90 14.04
CA LEU A 291 -5.05 25.07 12.80
C LEU A 291 -6.56 24.88 13.03
N GLY A 292 -6.95 23.96 13.93
CA GLY A 292 -8.34 23.63 14.22
C GLY A 292 -9.04 24.58 15.19
N SER A 293 -8.30 25.44 15.89
CA SER A 293 -8.82 26.38 16.90
C SER A 293 -9.35 27.70 16.32
N GLY A 294 -9.39 27.82 14.99
CA GLY A 294 -9.69 29.06 14.26
C GLY A 294 -10.95 29.04 13.40
N GLN A 295 -11.83 28.05 13.57
CA GLN A 295 -13.17 28.02 12.93
C GLN A 295 -14.28 28.29 13.96
#